data_AF-A0A966LX89-F1
#
_entry.id   AF-A0A966LX89-F1
#
_cell.length_a   1.000
_cell.length_b   1.000
_cell.length_c   1.000
_cell.angle_alpha   90.00
_cell.angle_beta   90.00
_cell.angle_gamma   90.00
#
_symmetry.space_group_name_H-M   'P 1'
#
loop_
_entity.id
_entity.type
_entity.pdbx_description
1 polymer ?
#
loop_
_entity_poly.entity_id
_entity_poly.type
_entity_poly.pdbx_seq_one_letter_code
_entity_poly.pdbx_strand_id
1 'polypeptide(L)'
;MNQRAKIYQPAKTAMQSGKARTKFWILEFNKSNSNKDFVMGWTSSSNTDEQVKLKFETQEQAIDYAKQNNIQFDLTTHKKNKLIIKAYADNFLNNV
;
A
#
# COMPACT_ATOMS: atom_id res chain seq x y z
N MET A 1 11.27 -8.19 19.99
CA MET A 1 9.93 -7.96 19.40
C MET A 1 10.04 -8.25 17.92
N ASN A 2 9.35 -9.26 17.40
CA ASN A 2 9.40 -9.57 15.97
C ASN A 2 8.55 -8.55 15.22
N GLN A 3 9.21 -7.60 14.55
CA GLN A 3 8.54 -6.60 13.73
C GLN A 3 7.86 -7.32 12.56
N ARG A 4 6.51 -7.33 12.54
CA ARG A 4 5.76 -7.86 11.40
C ARG A 4 5.73 -6.83 10.27
N ALA A 5 5.93 -7.30 9.05
CA ALA A 5 5.80 -6.52 7.84
C ALA A 5 4.45 -6.78 7.17
N LYS A 6 4.02 -5.82 6.36
CA LYS A 6 2.86 -5.93 5.49
C LYS A 6 3.32 -5.93 4.05
N ILE A 7 2.92 -6.95 3.29
CA ILE A 7 3.12 -7.01 1.85
C ILE A 7 1.78 -6.72 1.20
N TYR A 8 1.72 -5.64 0.41
CA TYR A 8 0.46 -5.23 -0.22
C TYR A 8 0.70 -4.48 -1.53
N GLN A 9 -0.35 -4.46 -2.35
CA GLN A 9 -0.41 -3.60 -3.52
C GLN A 9 -1.22 -2.34 -3.17
N PRO A 10 -0.67 -1.13 -3.34
CA PRO A 10 -1.32 0.08 -2.89
C PRO A 10 -2.55 0.39 -3.75
N ALA A 11 -3.63 0.80 -3.07
CA ALA A 11 -4.85 1.24 -3.73
C ALA A 11 -4.64 2.61 -4.42
N LYS A 12 -5.46 2.87 -5.45
CA LYS A 12 -5.51 4.20 -6.07
C LYS A 12 -6.02 5.22 -5.03
N THR A 13 -5.36 6.37 -4.94
CA THR A 13 -5.87 7.47 -4.11
C THR A 13 -7.22 7.95 -4.66
N ALA A 14 -8.15 8.31 -3.77
CA ALA A 14 -9.45 8.82 -4.17
C ALA A 14 -9.34 10.16 -4.91
N MET A 15 -8.40 11.01 -4.49
CA MET A 15 -8.23 12.38 -4.99
C MET A 15 -7.54 12.48 -6.36
N GLN A 16 -6.90 11.42 -6.86
CA GLN A 16 -6.18 11.46 -8.14
C GLN A 16 -6.70 10.40 -9.11
N SER A 17 -6.69 10.70 -10.42
CA SER A 17 -7.11 9.77 -11.46
C SER A 17 -6.02 8.75 -11.84
N GLY A 18 -4.75 9.06 -11.59
CA GLY A 18 -3.60 8.25 -12.00
C GLY A 18 -3.53 6.86 -11.35
N LYS A 19 -3.15 5.85 -12.14
CA LYS A 19 -3.03 4.44 -11.71
C LYS A 19 -1.59 3.92 -11.66
N ALA A 20 -0.59 4.74 -11.99
CA ALA A 20 0.80 4.28 -12.11
C ALA A 20 1.34 3.67 -10.81
N ARG A 21 0.94 4.22 -9.67
CA ARG A 21 1.42 3.80 -8.35
C ARG A 21 0.82 2.48 -7.87
N THR A 22 -0.25 1.98 -8.48
CA THR A 22 -0.93 0.75 -8.05
C THR A 22 -0.32 -0.52 -8.65
N LYS A 23 0.70 -0.43 -9.50
CA LYS A 23 1.29 -1.57 -10.21
C LYS A 23 2.32 -2.35 -9.38
N PHE A 24 2.94 -1.69 -8.41
CA PHE A 24 4.03 -2.26 -7.62
C PHE A 24 3.53 -2.88 -6.32
N TRP A 25 4.29 -3.84 -5.81
CA TRP A 25 4.12 -4.40 -4.48
C TRP A 25 5.00 -3.66 -3.48
N ILE A 26 4.48 -3.43 -2.28
CA ILE A 26 5.19 -2.72 -1.22
C ILE A 26 5.29 -3.64 -0.01
N LEU A 27 6.50 -3.74 0.52
CA LEU A 27 6.75 -4.28 1.86
C LEU A 27 7.04 -3.10 2.80
N GLU A 28 6.21 -2.95 3.83
CA GLU A 28 6.39 -1.94 4.88
C GLU A 28 6.28 -2.57 6.27
N PHE A 29 7.06 -2.08 7.23
CA PHE A 29 6.97 -2.54 8.61
C PHE A 29 5.82 -1.87 9.36
N ASN A 30 5.25 -2.58 10.33
CA ASN A 30 4.23 -2.01 11.19
C ASN A 30 4.78 -0.84 11.99
N LYS A 31 4.01 0.25 12.04
CA LYS A 31 4.31 1.43 12.85
C LYS A 31 4.34 1.06 14.32
N SER A 32 5.37 1.51 15.02
CA SER A 32 5.47 1.48 16.46
C SER A 32 4.86 2.75 17.05
N ASN A 33 4.76 2.79 18.39
CA ASN A 33 4.23 3.96 19.07
C ASN A 33 5.22 5.12 18.92
N SER A 34 4.76 6.21 18.31
CA SER A 34 5.49 7.47 18.30
C SER A 34 5.08 8.32 19.50
N ASN A 35 6.05 9.03 20.07
CA ASN A 35 5.83 9.92 21.21
C ASN A 35 6.05 11.37 20.79
N LYS A 36 5.33 12.28 21.42
CA LYS A 36 5.55 13.71 21.25
C LYS A 36 6.64 14.17 22.21
N ASP A 37 7.65 14.90 21.74
CA ASP A 37 8.67 15.46 22.63
C ASP A 37 8.09 16.61 23.47
N PHE A 38 8.65 16.81 24.66
CA PHE A 38 8.13 17.78 25.63
C PHE A 38 8.39 19.24 25.23
N VAL A 39 9.44 19.51 24.46
CA VAL A 39 9.94 20.86 24.23
C VAL A 39 9.30 21.48 23.00
N MET A 40 9.41 20.80 21.85
CA MET A 40 8.98 21.29 20.55
C MET A 40 7.67 20.65 20.07
N GLY A 41 7.27 19.53 20.67
CA GLY A 41 6.04 18.84 20.30
C GLY A 41 6.11 18.10 18.95
N TRP A 42 7.31 17.85 18.44
CA TRP A 42 7.59 16.99 17.30
C TRP A 42 7.35 15.52 17.62
N THR A 43 6.99 14.78 16.57
CA THR A 43 6.80 13.34 16.65
C THR A 43 8.17 12.66 16.61
N SER A 44 8.61 12.13 17.74
CA SER A 44 9.85 11.37 17.86
C SER A 44 9.56 9.87 17.86
N SER A 45 10.37 9.10 17.15
CA SER A 45 10.34 7.64 17.16
C SER A 45 11.76 7.11 17.32
N SER A 46 11.90 6.04 18.09
CA SER A 46 13.16 5.31 18.26
C SER A 46 13.36 4.22 17.21
N ASN A 47 12.34 3.93 16.41
CA ASN A 47 12.36 2.86 15.41
C ASN A 47 12.51 3.42 13.99
N THR A 48 13.61 3.07 13.34
CA THR A 48 13.91 3.49 11.96
C THR A 48 13.17 2.64 10.92
N ASP A 49 12.76 1.41 11.28
CA ASP A 49 12.15 0.46 10.35
C ASP A 49 10.83 0.97 9.75
N GLU A 50 10.13 1.87 10.46
CA GLU A 50 8.91 2.52 9.99
C GLU A 50 9.09 3.36 8.73
N GLN A 51 10.31 3.83 8.48
CA GLN A 51 10.63 4.67 7.34
C GLN A 51 10.93 3.85 6.08
N VAL A 52 11.21 2.55 6.25
CA VAL A 52 11.61 1.65 5.17
C VAL A 52 10.38 1.19 4.39
N LYS A 53 10.35 1.50 3.10
CA LYS A 53 9.35 0.99 2.14
C LYS A 53 10.06 0.41 0.93
N LEU A 54 10.00 -0.91 0.79
CA LEU A 54 10.62 -1.62 -0.33
C LEU A 54 9.59 -1.83 -1.43
N LYS A 55 9.99 -1.59 -2.68
CA LYS A 55 9.13 -1.75 -3.86
C LYS A 55 9.57 -2.95 -4.66
N PHE A 56 8.61 -3.78 -5.05
CA PHE A 56 8.80 -4.97 -5.86
C PHE A 56 7.86 -4.95 -7.06
N GLU A 57 8.23 -5.66 -8.12
CA GLU A 57 7.39 -5.77 -9.32
C GLU A 57 6.33 -6.86 -9.16
N THR A 58 6.69 -7.96 -8.51
CA THR A 58 5.79 -9.10 -8.29
C THR A 58 5.58 -9.40 -6.81
N GLN A 59 4.51 -10.15 -6.52
CA GLN A 59 4.19 -10.58 -5.17
C GLN A 59 5.24 -11.55 -4.64
N GLU A 60 5.71 -12.45 -5.51
CA GLU A 60 6.65 -13.52 -5.21
C GLU A 60 7.99 -12.93 -4.78
N GLN A 61 8.49 -11.90 -5.49
CA GLN A 61 9.72 -11.20 -5.12
C GLN A 61 9.66 -10.61 -3.69
N ALA A 62 8.53 -10.02 -3.31
CA ALA A 62 8.35 -9.47 -1.98
C ALA A 62 8.32 -10.57 -0.91
N ILE A 63 7.67 -11.71 -1.20
CA ILE A 63 7.59 -12.87 -0.30
C ILE A 63 8.96 -13.52 -0.12
N ASP A 64 9.71 -13.70 -1.21
CA ASP A 64 11.03 -14.32 -1.18
C ASP A 64 12.02 -13.45 -0.40
N TYR A 65 11.97 -12.14 -0.60
CA TYR A 65 12.75 -11.20 0.21
C TYR A 65 12.40 -11.31 1.71
N ALA A 66 11.11 -11.36 2.06
CA ALA A 66 10.68 -11.49 3.45
C ALA A 66 11.15 -12.82 4.07
N LYS A 67 11.07 -13.93 3.32
CA LYS A 67 11.57 -15.25 3.75
C LYS A 67 13.08 -15.27 3.95
N GLN A 68 13.84 -14.72 3.01
CA GLN A 68 15.31 -14.66 3.10
C GLN A 68 15.79 -13.88 4.31
N ASN A 69 15.07 -12.80 4.67
CA ASN A 69 15.40 -11.95 5.81
C ASN A 69 14.71 -12.40 7.12
N ASN A 70 14.04 -13.55 7.14
CA ASN A 70 13.29 -14.07 8.29
C ASN A 70 12.26 -13.08 8.88
N ILE A 71 11.63 -12.28 8.01
CA ILE A 71 10.63 -11.29 8.39
C ILE A 71 9.25 -11.96 8.40
N GLN A 72 8.52 -11.86 9.51
CA GLN A 72 7.10 -12.27 9.55
C GLN A 72 6.27 -11.26 8.74
N PHE A 73 5.41 -11.74 7.85
CA PHE A 73 4.63 -10.86 6.98
C PHE A 73 3.15 -11.23 6.89
N ASP A 74 2.31 -10.21 6.71
CA ASP A 74 0.89 -10.34 6.36
C ASP A 74 0.68 -9.93 4.89
N LEU A 75 0.06 -10.80 4.10
CA LEU A 75 -0.22 -10.54 2.68
C LEU A 75 -1.63 -9.95 2.51
N THR A 76 -1.72 -8.76 1.91
CA THR A 76 -3.00 -8.14 1.54
C THR A 76 -3.07 -7.93 0.03
N THR A 77 -4.02 -8.60 -0.63
CA THR A 77 -4.28 -8.40 -2.06
C THR A 77 -5.34 -7.32 -2.26
N HIS A 78 -5.10 -6.38 -3.18
CA HIS A 78 -6.09 -5.36 -3.50
C HIS A 78 -7.10 -5.89 -4.52
N LYS A 79 -8.38 -5.57 -4.33
CA LYS A 79 -9.43 -5.94 -5.29
C LYS A 79 -9.27 -5.12 -6.58
N LYS A 80 -9.13 -5.80 -7.71
CA LYS A 80 -9.13 -5.13 -9.02
C LYS A 80 -10.49 -4.48 -9.27
N ASN A 81 -10.48 -3.22 -9.71
CA ASN A 81 -11.70 -2.53 -10.11
C ASN A 81 -12.30 -3.19 -11.35
N LYS A 82 -13.61 -3.40 -11.35
CA LYS A 82 -14.34 -3.88 -12.52
C LYS A 82 -14.34 -2.81 -13.61
N LEU A 83 -14.15 -3.22 -14.85
CA LEU A 83 -14.30 -2.34 -16.00
C LEU A 83 -15.78 -2.06 -16.23
N ILE A 84 -16.13 -0.79 -16.36
CA ILE A 84 -17.48 -0.35 -16.71
C ILE A 84 -17.41 0.09 -18.17
N ILE A 85 -18.06 -0.67 -19.05
CA ILE A 85 -18.20 -0.31 -20.47
C ILE A 85 -19.21 0.84 -20.52
N LYS A 86 -18.84 1.93 -21.18
CA LYS A 86 -19.68 3.13 -21.34
C LYS A 86 -19.71 3.46 -22.82
N ALA A 87 -20.89 3.53 -23.43
CA ALA A 87 -21.04 4.09 -24.76
C ALA A 87 -21.64 5.50 -24.64
N TYR A 88 -21.16 6.44 -25.47
CA TYR A 88 -21.68 7.81 -25.46
C TYR A 88 -23.13 7.89 -25.96
N ALA A 89 -23.52 6.98 -26.87
CA ALA A 89 -24.88 6.85 -27.38
C ALA A 89 -25.91 6.52 -26.28
N ASP A 90 -25.49 5.80 -25.24
CA ASP A 90 -26.35 5.44 -24.11
C ASP A 90 -26.92 6.68 -23.38
N ASN A 91 -26.25 7.83 -23.49
CA ASN A 91 -26.73 9.08 -22.88
C ASN A 91 -27.99 9.64 -23.55
N PHE A 92 -28.32 9.22 -24.78
CA PHE A 92 -29.43 9.75 -25.60
C PHE A 92 -30.53 8.73 -25.88
N LEU A 93 -30.51 7.56 -25.23
CA LEU A 93 -31.61 6.61 -25.30
C LEU A 93 -32.82 7.25 -24.62
N ASN A 94 -33.81 7.68 -25.42
CA ASN A 94 -35.11 8.11 -24.93
C ASN A 94 -35.81 6.90 -24.32
N ASN A 95 -35.66 6.71 -23.01
CA ASN A 95 -36.50 5.79 -22.25
C ASN A 95 -37.90 6.42 -22.14
N VAL A 96 -38.74 6.18 -23.13
CA VAL A 96 -40.20 6.36 -23.04
C VAL A 96 -40.79 5.09 -22.48
#